data_AF-A0A0F9HWN8-F1
#
_entry.id   AF-A0A0F9HWN8-F1
#
_cell.length_a   1.000
_cell.length_b   1.000
_cell.length_c   1.000
_cell.angle_alpha   90.00
_cell.angle_beta   90.00
_cell.angle_gamma   90.00
#
_symmetry.space_group_name_H-M   'P 1'
#
loop_
_entity.id
_entity.type
_entity.pdbx_description
1 polymer ?
#
loop_
_entity_poly.entity_id
_entity_poly.type
_entity_poly.pdbx_seq_one_letter_code
_entity_poly.pdbx_strand_id
1 'polypeptide(L)'
;MSIQGTEIIERLSKLVMFGKCNSGMSASATAITSADFAVFEDDIFNTKYYMQIVHNDNSVGASPELEVRKITDFVGSTGAFTVDAFGANVEADDWFIILHESLVVPTADATNDVFPTDVLGRKTDAA
;
A
#
# COMPACT_ATOMS: atom_id res chain seq x y z
N MET A 1 25.16 -18.11 19.27
CA MET A 1 24.08 -17.15 18.98
C MET A 1 23.52 -17.52 17.61
N SER A 2 22.50 -18.40 17.58
CA SER A 2 21.91 -18.92 16.35
C SER A 2 20.71 -18.07 16.01
N ILE A 3 20.84 -17.25 14.99
CA ILE A 3 19.77 -16.37 14.52
C ILE A 3 19.08 -17.07 13.33
N GLN A 4 17.82 -17.47 13.58
CA GLN A 4 16.68 -17.12 12.73
C GLN A 4 16.57 -17.71 11.33
N GLY A 5 16.38 -19.02 11.19
CA GLY A 5 15.78 -19.56 9.96
C GLY A 5 14.32 -19.13 9.80
N THR A 6 13.52 -19.30 10.85
CA THR A 6 12.08 -19.00 10.84
C THR A 6 11.79 -17.50 10.96
N GLU A 7 12.51 -16.76 11.80
CA GLU A 7 12.28 -15.31 11.94
C GLU A 7 12.78 -14.51 10.73
N ILE A 8 13.75 -15.00 9.94
CA ILE A 8 14.10 -14.35 8.66
C ILE A 8 13.00 -14.55 7.63
N ILE A 9 12.38 -15.74 7.57
CA ILE A 9 11.27 -16.03 6.65
C ILE A 9 10.02 -15.21 7.02
N GLU A 10 9.71 -15.06 8.32
CA GLU A 10 8.60 -14.21 8.80
C GLU A 10 8.86 -12.70 8.66
N ARG A 11 10.13 -12.28 8.60
CA ARG A 11 10.49 -10.88 8.37
C ARG A 11 10.58 -10.53 6.88
N LEU A 12 10.93 -11.49 6.03
CA LEU A 12 10.87 -11.34 4.57
C LEU A 12 9.43 -11.38 4.04
N SER A 13 8.53 -12.13 4.68
CA SER A 13 7.13 -12.27 4.23
C SER A 13 6.29 -11.00 4.33
N LYS A 14 6.79 -9.95 5.00
CA LYS A 14 6.09 -8.67 5.17
C LYS A 14 6.62 -7.56 4.26
N LEU A 15 7.46 -7.88 3.28
CA LEU A 15 7.98 -6.86 2.37
C LEU A 15 6.94 -6.45 1.31
N VAL A 16 6.22 -7.44 0.79
CA VAL A 16 5.09 -7.29 -0.15
C VAL A 16 3.99 -8.25 0.25
N MET A 17 2.77 -7.76 0.37
CA MET A 17 1.59 -8.58 0.68
C MET A 17 0.50 -8.29 -0.35
N PHE A 18 -0.16 -9.33 -0.84
CA PHE A 18 -1.23 -9.20 -1.84
C PHE A 18 -2.59 -9.29 -1.16
N GLY A 19 -3.55 -8.49 -1.63
CA GLY A 19 -4.90 -8.47 -1.10
C GLY A 19 -5.94 -8.19 -2.17
N LYS A 20 -7.18 -8.56 -1.86
CA LYS A 20 -8.36 -8.19 -2.64
C LYS A 20 -9.32 -7.38 -1.77
N CYS A 21 -9.92 -6.34 -2.34
CA CYS A 21 -10.99 -5.59 -1.69
C CYS A 21 -12.21 -6.49 -1.51
N ASN A 22 -12.88 -6.36 -0.37
CA ASN A 22 -14.10 -7.11 -0.09
C ASN A 22 -15.19 -6.80 -1.13
N SER A 23 -15.89 -7.83 -1.60
CA SER A 23 -16.96 -7.69 -2.62
C SER A 23 -18.17 -6.86 -2.16
N GLY A 24 -18.35 -6.67 -0.85
CA GLY A 24 -19.41 -5.83 -0.27
C GLY A 24 -18.95 -4.41 0.11
N MET A 25 -17.71 -4.03 -0.22
CA MET A 25 -17.16 -2.73 0.13
C MET A 25 -17.84 -1.60 -0.65
N SER A 26 -18.08 -0.46 0.02
CA SER A 26 -18.50 0.76 -0.66
C SER A 26 -17.30 1.45 -1.29
N ALA A 27 -17.47 1.98 -2.51
CA ALA A 27 -16.44 2.73 -3.22
C ALA A 27 -15.87 3.86 -2.35
N SER A 28 -14.54 3.94 -2.24
CA SER A 28 -13.88 4.89 -1.35
C SER A 28 -12.46 5.21 -1.81
N ALA A 29 -12.06 6.46 -1.68
CA ALA A 29 -10.68 6.89 -1.92
C ALA A 29 -9.76 6.74 -0.69
N THR A 30 -10.31 6.48 0.51
CA THR A 30 -9.53 6.50 1.77
C THR A 30 -9.76 5.29 2.68
N ALA A 31 -10.87 4.56 2.52
CA ALA A 31 -11.26 3.49 3.43
C ALA A 31 -11.38 2.18 2.66
N ILE A 32 -10.40 1.29 2.82
CA ILE A 32 -10.30 0.03 2.07
C ILE A 32 -10.50 -1.14 3.03
N THR A 33 -11.26 -2.16 2.65
CA THR A 33 -11.49 -3.32 3.52
C THR A 33 -11.14 -4.61 2.81
N SER A 34 -10.41 -5.48 3.49
CA SER A 34 -10.02 -6.80 2.99
C SER A 34 -9.98 -7.82 4.12
N ALA A 35 -10.86 -8.82 4.05
CA ALA A 35 -10.94 -9.89 5.03
C ALA A 35 -9.66 -10.74 5.11
N ASP A 36 -8.86 -10.74 4.04
CA ASP A 36 -7.57 -11.46 3.98
C ASP A 36 -6.58 -10.97 5.05
N PHE A 37 -6.76 -9.72 5.52
CA PHE A 37 -5.90 -9.10 6.52
C PHE A 37 -6.50 -9.09 7.92
N ALA A 38 -7.72 -9.60 8.11
CA ALA A 38 -8.41 -9.63 9.41
C ALA A 38 -7.82 -10.63 10.44
N VAL A 39 -6.53 -10.94 10.30
CA VAL A 39 -5.72 -11.84 11.13
C VAL A 39 -4.52 -11.13 11.75
N PHE A 40 -4.22 -9.92 11.30
CA PHE A 40 -3.10 -9.12 11.81
C PHE A 40 -3.52 -8.29 13.03
N GLU A 41 -2.53 -7.84 13.79
CA GLU A 41 -2.75 -6.92 14.91
C GLU A 41 -3.14 -5.53 14.41
N ASP A 42 -3.90 -4.81 15.23
CA ASP A 42 -4.19 -3.39 15.00
C ASP A 42 -2.87 -2.60 14.85
N ASP A 43 -2.92 -1.54 14.05
CA ASP A 43 -1.81 -0.59 13.82
C ASP A 43 -0.53 -1.15 13.16
N ILE A 44 -0.47 -2.44 12.82
CA ILE A 44 0.75 -3.06 12.27
C ILE A 44 1.24 -2.39 10.97
N PHE A 45 0.34 -1.76 10.21
CA PHE A 45 0.64 -1.15 8.91
C PHE A 45 0.85 0.38 8.97
N ASN A 46 0.56 1.06 10.08
CA ASN A 46 0.39 2.52 10.12
C ASN A 46 1.68 3.33 9.89
N THR A 47 2.84 2.72 10.16
CA THR A 47 4.11 3.47 10.19
C THR A 47 4.89 3.32 8.90
N LYS A 48 5.05 2.09 8.41
CA LYS A 48 6.06 1.70 7.42
C LYS A 48 5.49 1.08 6.15
N TYR A 49 4.18 1.23 5.91
CA TYR A 49 3.52 0.55 4.80
C TYR A 49 2.67 1.48 3.95
N TYR A 50 2.61 1.12 2.68
CA TYR A 50 1.87 1.81 1.64
C TYR A 50 0.99 0.80 0.90
N MET A 51 -0.12 1.25 0.38
CA MET A 51 -1.02 0.50 -0.47
C MET A 51 -0.88 0.97 -1.92
N GLN A 52 -0.81 0.01 -2.83
CA GLN A 52 -0.90 0.28 -4.27
C GLN A 52 -2.04 -0.54 -4.87
N ILE A 53 -2.88 0.09 -5.68
CA ILE A 53 -3.89 -0.62 -6.46
C ILE A 53 -3.22 -1.20 -7.71
N VAL A 54 -3.31 -2.51 -7.89
CA VAL A 54 -2.70 -3.22 -9.04
C VAL A 54 -3.71 -3.55 -10.12
N HIS A 55 -4.99 -3.61 -9.77
CA HIS A 55 -6.07 -3.83 -10.73
C HIS A 55 -7.37 -3.22 -10.22
N ASN A 56 -7.97 -2.37 -11.05
CA ASN A 56 -9.32 -1.86 -10.88
C ASN A 56 -10.27 -2.74 -11.70
N ASP A 57 -11.12 -3.52 -11.03
CA ASP A 57 -12.01 -4.50 -11.68
C ASP A 57 -13.13 -3.80 -12.48
N ASN A 58 -13.58 -2.64 -12.00
CA ASN A 58 -14.66 -1.87 -12.60
C ASN A 58 -14.21 -1.00 -13.79
N SER A 59 -12.95 -0.56 -13.81
CA SER A 59 -12.38 0.28 -14.88
C SER A 59 -10.89 0.01 -15.08
N VAL A 60 -10.60 -1.13 -15.70
CA VAL A 60 -9.22 -1.60 -15.96
C VAL A 60 -8.40 -0.54 -16.70
N GLY A 61 -7.20 -0.25 -16.20
CA GLY A 61 -6.27 0.73 -16.77
C GLY A 61 -6.59 2.19 -16.43
N ALA A 62 -7.61 2.44 -15.61
CA ALA A 62 -7.92 3.76 -15.10
C ALA A 62 -7.43 3.95 -13.66
N SER A 63 -7.37 5.22 -13.23
CA SER A 63 -7.19 5.57 -11.82
C SER A 63 -8.19 4.80 -10.95
N PRO A 64 -7.79 4.24 -9.79
CA PRO A 64 -6.55 4.50 -9.06
C PRO A 64 -5.42 3.48 -9.30
N GLU A 65 -5.43 2.70 -10.40
CA GLU A 65 -4.35 1.75 -10.69
C GLU A 65 -2.97 2.43 -10.69
N LEU A 66 -1.97 1.72 -10.14
CA LEU A 66 -0.57 2.12 -9.98
C LEU A 66 -0.31 3.28 -9.00
N GLU A 67 -1.34 3.92 -8.45
CA GLU A 67 -1.15 4.89 -7.39
C GLU A 67 -0.70 4.22 -6.10
N VAL A 68 0.25 4.86 -5.39
CA VAL A 68 0.76 4.39 -4.10
C VAL A 68 0.37 5.39 -3.02
N ARG A 69 -0.30 4.93 -1.97
CA ARG A 69 -0.79 5.76 -0.85
C ARG A 69 -0.35 5.20 0.48
N LYS A 70 -0.02 6.09 1.42
CA LYS A 70 0.39 5.66 2.76
C LYS A 70 -0.79 5.06 3.51
N ILE A 71 -0.56 3.98 4.25
CA ILE A 71 -1.52 3.46 5.21
C ILE A 71 -1.37 4.25 6.50
N THR A 72 -2.44 4.91 6.93
CA THR A 72 -2.45 5.78 8.12
C THR A 72 -3.08 5.09 9.32
N ASP A 73 -3.96 4.12 9.10
CA ASP A 73 -4.60 3.33 10.15
C ASP A 73 -4.92 1.91 9.65
N PHE A 74 -4.96 0.95 10.56
CA PHE A 74 -5.37 -0.42 10.30
C PHE A 74 -6.03 -1.07 11.51
N VAL A 75 -7.22 -1.64 11.28
CA VAL A 75 -7.99 -2.40 12.26
C VAL A 75 -7.96 -3.87 11.89
N GLY A 76 -7.21 -4.65 12.67
CA GLY A 76 -6.98 -6.08 12.49
C GLY A 76 -8.22 -6.95 12.69
N SER A 77 -9.19 -6.51 13.51
CA SER A 77 -10.44 -7.25 13.72
C SER A 77 -11.38 -7.24 12.50
N THR A 78 -11.21 -6.28 11.59
CA THR A 78 -12.08 -6.11 10.41
C THR A 78 -11.32 -6.15 9.09
N GLY A 79 -9.99 -6.05 9.12
CA GLY A 79 -9.17 -5.88 7.92
C GLY A 79 -9.40 -4.53 7.24
N ALA A 80 -9.75 -3.51 8.02
CA ALA A 80 -10.02 -2.16 7.51
C ALA A 80 -8.75 -1.31 7.53
N PHE A 81 -8.43 -0.72 6.39
CA PHE A 81 -7.34 0.21 6.17
C PHE A 81 -7.89 1.62 6.02
N THR A 82 -7.25 2.58 6.68
CA THR A 82 -7.33 3.99 6.28
C THR A 82 -6.05 4.35 5.56
N VAL A 83 -6.18 5.00 4.40
CA VAL A 83 -5.06 5.43 3.57
C VAL A 83 -5.18 6.91 3.22
N ASP A 84 -4.05 7.51 2.85
CA ASP A 84 -4.09 8.80 2.14
C ASP A 84 -4.94 8.67 0.87
N ALA A 85 -5.68 9.73 0.54
CA ALA A 85 -6.66 9.68 -0.53
C ALA A 85 -6.04 9.32 -1.90
N PHE A 86 -6.62 8.32 -2.56
CA PHE A 86 -6.38 8.04 -3.98
C PHE A 86 -7.00 9.11 -4.90
N GLY A 87 -6.51 9.21 -6.13
CA GLY A 87 -7.04 10.12 -7.15
C GLY A 87 -8.45 9.76 -7.64
N ALA A 88 -8.87 8.51 -7.43
CA ALA A 88 -10.22 8.01 -7.69
C ALA A 88 -10.63 6.99 -6.61
N ASN A 89 -11.91 6.60 -6.61
CA ASN A 89 -12.38 5.58 -5.69
C ASN A 89 -11.75 4.23 -6.01
N VAL A 90 -11.35 3.52 -4.95
CA VAL A 90 -11.13 2.07 -4.97
C VAL A 90 -12.48 1.41 -4.71
N GLU A 91 -12.78 0.36 -5.46
CA GLU A 91 -14.09 -0.27 -5.50
C GLU A 91 -14.02 -1.72 -5.01
N ALA A 92 -15.20 -2.34 -4.90
CA ALA A 92 -15.29 -3.74 -4.53
C ALA A 92 -14.52 -4.59 -5.54
N ASP A 93 -13.90 -5.68 -5.05
CA ASP A 93 -13.16 -6.64 -5.86
C ASP A 93 -11.86 -6.14 -6.54
N ASP A 94 -11.48 -4.87 -6.36
CA ASP A 94 -10.16 -4.36 -6.77
C ASP A 94 -9.02 -5.12 -6.08
N TRP A 95 -7.91 -5.31 -6.81
CA TRP A 95 -6.71 -5.93 -6.26
C TRP A 95 -5.70 -4.88 -5.85
N PHE A 96 -5.06 -5.11 -4.70
CA PHE A 96 -4.03 -4.24 -4.18
C PHE A 96 -2.84 -5.02 -3.65
N ILE A 97 -1.75 -4.30 -3.47
CA ILE A 97 -0.58 -4.77 -2.74
C ILE A 97 -0.25 -3.81 -1.60
N ILE A 98 0.23 -4.36 -0.50
CA ILE A 98 0.85 -3.63 0.60
C ILE A 98 2.36 -3.74 0.44
N LEU A 99 3.03 -2.60 0.46
CA LEU A 99 4.46 -2.46 0.25
C LEU A 99 5.09 -1.88 1.51
N HIS A 100 6.15 -2.49 2.01
CA HIS A 100 6.99 -1.86 3.02
C HIS A 100 7.72 -0.64 2.41
N GLU A 101 7.97 0.39 3.22
CA GLU A 101 8.58 1.66 2.78
C GLU A 101 9.91 1.47 2.03
N SER A 102 10.65 0.41 2.30
CA SER A 102 11.93 0.13 1.65
C SER A 102 11.80 -0.27 0.18
N LEU A 103 10.60 -0.63 -0.28
CA LEU A 103 10.30 -0.95 -1.68
C LEU A 103 9.62 0.19 -2.42
N VAL A 104 9.07 1.13 -1.68
CA VAL A 104 8.45 2.30 -2.26
C VAL A 104 9.57 3.28 -2.56
N VAL A 105 9.73 3.62 -3.84
CA VAL A 105 10.44 4.84 -4.18
C VAL A 105 9.42 5.95 -3.91
N PRO A 106 9.55 6.74 -2.83
CA PRO A 106 8.67 7.88 -2.66
C PRO A 106 8.79 8.73 -3.93
N THR A 107 7.66 8.99 -4.58
CA THR A 107 7.59 10.16 -5.45
C THR A 107 7.95 11.36 -4.58
N ALA A 108 8.95 12.13 -5.01
CA ALA A 108 9.44 13.35 -4.38
C ALA A 108 8.48 13.99 -3.34
N ASP A 109 8.61 13.66 -2.06
CA ASP A 109 7.96 14.33 -0.93
C ASP A 109 8.91 15.42 -0.43
N ALA A 110 8.67 16.65 -0.87
CA ALA A 110 9.48 17.81 -0.51
C ALA A 110 9.56 18.08 1.01
N THR A 111 8.74 17.43 1.82
CA THR A 111 8.67 17.60 3.27
C THR A 111 9.47 16.54 4.05
N ASN A 112 9.62 15.34 3.49
CA ASN A 112 10.17 14.19 4.22
C ASN A 112 11.36 13.52 3.50
N ASP A 113 11.67 13.92 2.27
CA ASP A 113 12.79 13.39 1.53
C ASP A 113 14.13 13.98 1.99
N VAL A 114 15.08 13.10 2.27
CA VAL A 114 16.48 13.47 2.58
C VAL A 114 17.18 14.08 1.35
N PHE A 115 16.74 13.70 0.16
CA PHE A 115 17.27 14.19 -1.10
C PHE A 115 16.26 15.11 -1.78
N PRO A 116 16.72 16.24 -2.35
CA PRO A 116 15.82 17.14 -3.06
C PRO A 116 15.15 16.41 -4.24
N THR A 117 13.98 16.90 -4.63
CA THR A 117 13.11 16.33 -5.68
C THR A 117 13.77 16.19 -7.06
N ASP A 118 14.94 16.80 -7.27
CA ASP A 118 15.79 16.65 -8.46
C ASP A 118 16.56 15.32 -8.49
N VAL A 119 16.80 14.71 -7.32
CA VAL A 119 17.53 13.44 -7.18
C VAL A 119 16.57 12.25 -7.15
N LEU A 120 15.34 12.45 -6.68
CA LEU A 120 14.31 11.42 -6.57
C LEU A 120 13.31 11.55 -7.73
N GLY A 121 13.47 10.71 -8.76
CA GLY A 121 12.40 10.43 -9.71
C GLY A 121 12.31 11.28 -10.99
N ARG A 122 13.20 12.25 -11.24
CA ARG A 122 13.28 12.85 -12.59
C ARG A 122 14.20 12.02 -13.48
N LYS A 123 13.61 11.14 -14.30
CA LYS A 123 14.23 10.84 -15.60
C LYS A 123 14.09 12.10 -16.45
N THR A 124 15.04 13.02 -16.33
CA THR A 124 15.18 14.08 -17.31
C THR A 124 15.66 13.39 -18.59
N ASP A 125 14.73 12.92 -19.41
CA ASP A 125 15.02 12.56 -20.79
C ASP A 125 15.35 13.85 -21.52
N ALA A 126 16.64 14.22 -21.49
CA ALA A 126 17.17 15.26 -22.34
C ALA A 126 17.09 14.76 -23.79
N ALA A 127 16.18 15.35 -24.57
CA ALA A 127 16.23 15.34 -26.03
C ALA A 127 17.24 16.38 -26.52
#